data_AF-A0A1I0XWB6-F1
#
_entry.id   AF-A0A1I0XWB6-F1
#
_cell.length_a   1.000
_cell.length_b   1.000
_cell.length_c   1.000
_cell.angle_alpha   90.00
_cell.angle_beta   90.00
_cell.angle_gamma   90.00
#
_symmetry.space_group_name_H-M   'P 1'
#
loop_
_entity.id
_entity.type
_entity.pdbx_description
1 polymer ?
#
loop_
_entity_poly.entity_id
_entity_poly.type
_entity_poly.pdbx_seq_one_letter_code
_entity_poly.pdbx_strand_id
1 'polypeptide(L)' 'MREKAKVISRNQPGNPDRLASVLIDFVDMENPPVRLPLGSDTVAAIEAKIASDKAILERFRSISVSTDFAKTEAA' A
#
# COMPACT_ATOMS: atom_id res chain seq x y z
N MET A 1 -5.12 -24.43 1.92
CA MET A 1 -3.93 -23.68 2.41
C MET A 1 -2.64 -24.44 2.16
N ARG A 2 -2.45 -25.65 2.73
CA ARG A 2 -1.19 -26.43 2.61
C ARG A 2 -0.79 -26.79 1.17
N GLU A 3 -1.73 -27.15 0.30
CA GLU A 3 -1.44 -27.49 -1.11
C GLU A 3 -0.87 -26.31 -1.92
N LYS A 4 -1.42 -25.10 -1.75
CA LYS A 4 -0.92 -23.88 -2.42
C LYS A 4 0.49 -23.51 -1.97
N ALA A 5 0.78 -23.66 -0.67
CA ALA A 5 2.12 -23.39 -0.13
C ALA A 5 3.19 -24.31 -0.72
N LYS A 6 2.84 -25.57 -1.02
CA LYS A 6 3.75 -26.56 -1.62
C LYS A 6 4.13 -26.20 -3.06
N VAL A 7 3.20 -25.63 -3.83
CA VAL A 7 3.42 -25.16 -5.21
C VAL A 7 4.27 -23.89 -5.26
N ILE A 8 4.05 -22.96 -4.32
CA ILE A 8 4.77 -21.68 -4.26
C ILE A 8 6.21 -21.85 -3.75
N SER A 9 6.45 -22.84 -2.88
CA SER A 9 7.78 -23.15 -2.36
C SER A 9 8.75 -23.44 -3.51
N ARG A 10 9.81 -22.62 -3.61
CA ARG A 10 10.85 -22.63 -4.68
C ARG A 10 10.41 -22.10 -6.05
N ASN A 11 9.16 -21.65 -6.18
CA ASN A 11 8.62 -21.00 -7.38
C ASN A 11 8.17 -19.57 -7.08
N GLN A 12 8.82 -18.91 -6.12
CA GLN A 12 8.52 -17.51 -5.85
C GLN A 12 8.87 -16.67 -7.09
N PRO A 13 7.98 -15.76 -7.53
CA PRO A 13 8.24 -14.91 -8.70
C PRO A 13 9.36 -13.88 -8.45
N GLY A 14 9.65 -13.58 -7.18
CA GLY A 14 10.68 -12.62 -6.76
C GLY A 14 12.08 -13.23 -6.66
N ASN A 15 13.09 -12.37 -6.63
CA ASN A 15 14.49 -12.74 -6.42
C ASN A 15 14.91 -12.43 -4.96
N PRO A 16 15.28 -13.44 -4.15
CA PRO A 16 15.62 -13.25 -2.75
C PRO A 16 16.95 -12.48 -2.53
N ASP A 17 17.93 -12.62 -3.44
CA ASP A 17 19.20 -11.88 -3.34
C ASP A 17 18.97 -10.38 -3.54
N ARG A 18 18.11 -10.02 -4.52
CA ARG A 18 17.70 -8.62 -4.72
C ARG A 18 16.91 -8.06 -3.56
N LEU A 19 16.04 -8.87 -2.95
CA LEU A 19 15.32 -8.49 -1.74
C LEU A 19 16.31 -8.15 -0.62
N ALA A 20 17.33 -8.99 -0.39
CA ALA A 20 18.34 -8.76 0.64
C ALA A 20 19.09 -7.43 0.43
N SER A 21 19.51 -7.13 -0.81
CA SER A 21 20.15 -5.84 -1.12
C SER A 21 19.25 -4.65 -0.79
N VAL A 22 17.97 -4.70 -1.20
CA VAL A 22 17.01 -3.62 -0.92
C VAL A 22 16.79 -3.43 0.58
N LEU A 23 16.80 -4.50 1.38
CA LEU A 23 16.64 -4.39 2.83
C LEU A 23 17.85 -3.74 3.51
N ILE A 24 19.07 -3.97 3.01
CA ILE A 24 20.27 -3.30 3.50
C ILE A 24 20.15 -1.80 3.20
N ASP A 25 19.87 -1.46 1.94
CA ASP A 25 19.70 -0.06 1.52
C ASP A 25 18.57 0.65 2.28
N PHE A 26 17.51 -0.10 2.64
CA PHE A 26 16.37 0.44 3.38
C PHE A 26 16.72 0.81 4.83
N VAL A 27 17.61 0.07 5.49
CA VAL A 27 18.05 0.37 6.86
C VAL A 27 18.86 1.65 6.93
N ASP A 28 19.62 1.97 5.88
CA ASP A 28 20.46 3.16 5.80
C ASP A 28 19.71 4.40 5.25
N MET A 29 18.40 4.29 5.01
CA MET A 29 17.58 5.37 4.45
C MET A 29 17.28 6.46 5.49
N GLU A 30 17.59 7.71 5.17
CA GLU A 30 17.38 8.85 6.10
C GLU A 30 15.90 9.07 6.48
N ASN A 31 14.98 8.84 5.53
CA ASN A 31 13.54 8.99 5.74
C ASN A 31 12.79 7.76 5.20
N PRO A 32 12.77 6.64 5.95
CA PRO A 32 12.19 5.40 5.45
C PRO A 32 10.67 5.48 5.40
N PRO A 33 10.02 4.94 4.35
CA PRO A 33 8.57 4.86 4.29
C PRO A 33 8.01 3.88 5.34
N VAL A 34 6.79 4.14 5.80
CA VAL A 34 6.06 3.24 6.72
C VAL A 34 5.79 1.87 6.09
N ARG A 35 5.65 1.81 4.76
CA ARG A 35 5.44 0.58 3.99
C ARG A 35 6.35 0.58 2.77
N LEU A 36 7.03 -0.54 2.53
CA LEU A 36 7.85 -0.78 1.36
C LEU A 36 7.25 -1.96 0.56
N PRO A 37 6.41 -1.69 -0.46
CA PRO A 37 5.90 -2.73 -1.35
C PRO A 37 7.03 -3.31 -2.21
N LEU A 38 7.17 -4.64 -2.21
CA LEU A 38 8.20 -5.34 -2.98
C LEU A 38 7.54 -6.40 -3.86
N GLY A 39 7.85 -6.36 -5.15
CA GLY A 39 7.20 -7.19 -6.16
C GLY A 39 6.13 -6.45 -6.95
N SER A 40 6.08 -6.71 -8.27
CA SER A 40 5.15 -6.03 -9.19
C SER A 40 3.68 -6.36 -8.92
N ASP A 41 3.41 -7.57 -8.44
CA ASP A 41 2.09 -8.02 -7.98
C ASP A 41 1.60 -7.20 -6.79
N THR A 42 2.48 -6.96 -5.81
CA THR A 42 2.18 -6.16 -4.62
C THR A 42 1.93 -4.71 -5.00
N VAL A 43 2.74 -4.14 -5.90
CA VAL A 43 2.54 -2.78 -6.43
C VAL A 43 1.18 -2.67 -7.12
N ALA A 44 0.87 -3.57 -8.06
CA ALA A 44 -0.39 -3.56 -8.79
C ALA A 44 -1.61 -3.70 -7.86
N ALA A 45 -1.53 -4.54 -6.83
CA ALA A 45 -2.61 -4.72 -5.86
C ALA A 45 -2.86 -3.45 -5.02
N ILE A 46 -1.79 -2.76 -4.61
CA ILE A 46 -1.88 -1.50 -3.86
C ILE A 46 -2.46 -0.39 -4.74
N GLU A 47 -1.98 -0.26 -5.98
CA GLU A 47 -2.48 0.72 -6.94
C GLU A 47 -3.98 0.52 -7.21
N ALA A 48 -4.41 -0.72 -7.44
CA ALA A 48 -5.82 -1.05 -7.63
C ALA A 48 -6.67 -0.67 -6.41
N LYS A 49 -6.17 -0.91 -5.20
CA LYS A 49 -6.87 -0.53 -3.96
C LYS A 49 -6.97 0.99 -3.81
N ILE A 50 -5.88 1.72 -4.04
CA ILE A 50 -5.87 3.18 -3.99
C ILE A 50 -6.86 3.75 -5.01
N ALA A 51 -6.89 3.22 -6.23
CA ALA A 51 -7.83 3.65 -7.26
C ALA A 51 -9.29 3.42 -6.85
N SER A 52 -9.58 2.26 -6.26
CA SER A 52 -10.91 1.93 -5.72
C SER A 52 -11.32 2.91 -4.61
N ASP A 53 -10.45 3.14 -3.63
CA ASP A 53 -10.73 4.03 -2.50
C ASP A 53 -10.93 5.48 -2.97
N LYS A 54 -10.10 5.93 -3.93
CA LYS A 54 -10.25 7.25 -4.55
C LYS A 54 -11.60 7.40 -5.24
N ALA A 55 -12.05 6.41 -6.01
CA ALA A 55 -13.36 6.44 -6.66
C ALA A 55 -14.53 6.52 -5.66
N ILE A 56 -14.41 5.82 -4.52
CA ILE A 56 -15.38 5.92 -3.42
C ILE A 56 -15.40 7.35 -2.86
N LEU A 57 -14.23 7.90 -2.54
CA LEU A 57 -14.12 9.25 -1.99
C LEU A 57 -14.65 10.30 -2.96
N GLU A 58 -14.38 10.18 -4.26
CA GLU A 58 -14.92 11.10 -5.28
C GLU A 58 -16.44 11.05 -5.33
N ARG A 59 -17.03 9.84 -5.31
CA ARG A 59 -18.48 9.66 -5.37
C ARG A 59 -19.20 10.21 -4.13
N PHE A 60 -18.60 10.07 -2.95
CA PHE A 60 -19.26 10.41 -1.69
C PHE A 60 -18.70 11.66 -1.01
N ARG A 61 -17.81 12.41 -1.68
CA ARG A 61 -17.09 13.56 -1.09
C ARG A 61 -18.01 14.54 -0.38
N SER A 62 -19.08 14.98 -1.03
CA SER A 62 -20.00 15.98 -0.48
C SER A 62 -20.64 15.52 0.82
N ILE A 63 -21.06 14.26 0.88
CA ILE A 63 -21.64 13.65 2.08
C ILE A 63 -20.56 13.48 3.15
N SER A 64 -19.39 12.97 2.78
CA SER A 64 -18.29 12.73 3.72
C SER A 64 -17.80 14.01 4.42
N VAL A 65 -17.79 15.16 3.75
CA VAL A 65 -17.39 16.44 4.36
C VAL A 65 -18.56 17.18 5.02
N SER A 66 -19.80 16.77 4.78
CA SER A 66 -20.99 17.45 5.34
C SER A 66 -21.12 17.31 6.86
N THR A 67 -20.40 16.37 7.46
CA THR A 67 -20.39 16.13 8.91
C THR A 67 -19.38 16.98 9.66
N ASP A 68 -18.63 17.85 8.97
CA ASP A 68 -17.75 18.81 9.62
C ASP A 68 -18.58 19.76 10.49
N PHE A 69 -17.99 20.20 11.61
CA PHE A 69 -18.59 21.30 12.37
C PHE A 69 -18.73 22.51 11.45
N ALA A 70 -19.88 23.20 11.54
CA ALA A 70 -19.98 24.53 10.95
C ALA A 70 -18.82 25.35 11.50
N LYS A 71 -17.99 25.89 10.59
CA LYS A 71 -16.81 26.68 10.93
C LYS A 71 -17.28 27.79 11.87
N THR A 72 -17.05 27.60 13.17
CA THR A 72 -17.37 28.63 14.15
C THR A 72 -16.39 29.74 13.85
N GLU A 73 -16.88 30.86 13.32
CA GLU A 73 -16.13 32.11 13.33
C GLU A 73 -15.75 32.35 14.79
N ALA A 74 -14.47 32.13 15.09
CA ALA A 74 -13.90 32.59 16.34
C ALA A 74 -13.99 34.12 16.31
N ALA A 75 -14.95 34.65 17.06
CA ALA A 75 -14.99 36.04 17.47
C ALA A 75 -13.86 36.33 18.47
#